data_AF-A0A1I6NUX1-F1
#
_entry.id   AF-A0A1I6NUX1-F1
#
_cell.length_a   1.000
_cell.length_b   1.000
_cell.length_c   1.000
_cell.angle_alpha   90.00
_cell.angle_beta   90.00
_cell.angle_gamma   90.00
#
_symmetry.space_group_name_H-M   'P 1'
#
loop_
_entity.id
_entity.type
_entity.pdbx_description
1 polymer ?
#
loop_
_entity_poly.entity_id
_entity_poly.type
_entity_poly.pdbx_seq_one_letter_code
_entity_poly.pdbx_strand_id
1 'polypeptide(L)'
;MRKNRRPHELVTSVPQDRLADELVGQLARTVGGQAAYCVPAADRPEGYQVVASSSESIRSGLERDSFREPVRGGGVLLIAGARRWGAKEQAAVRETAGWLAVTSDVARLRADRDEADERFRALRGEVTAARERLAHVRDLERRRLVRSITTSTLRDLDDLRRRLRGFGEQLAEGGEMARISEIGAAVDEMLDTFRTVVRGVYPAMLPDKGPQAALEELAATLPHPVRFTGDLGRRVGWQIESGFYHAVAAVLNLLAGDGIHRDDPAVAVEFGRDEELRARLRADVGVLSAADLRAALHQDAERIGVLGGALECGVTDGFAVVSVRLADRTSSAITSQGEGSALFQRVSDLVKQGQEAAGAGPARARWDALAARLVQPPRLAVVADADGADPSELDSASLLGVTVVFAEGPADRELAEELLADDGPRGSVDAVLCRVPPSPEFRAVLRRAAQRVELSESACVDDVARRLVTWAPVIAARRAITSARGLLPGLPADHPLRWSVDRIAAESHEITELDLLDELLGGETRLLRGVAADAARLLGAEGTDPRSRLGLEPEANDEQVSVAAQRAAHRWRTHAVRPITGGRDASVCDVLIRTAEGLLSGERAR
;
A
#
# COMPACT_ATOMS: atom_id res chain seq x y z
N MET A 1 -0.82 -20.03 58.81
CA MET A 1 -1.56 -18.77 59.05
C MET A 1 -1.19 -17.76 57.98
N ARG A 2 -2.06 -17.48 57.00
CA ARG A 2 -1.79 -16.43 55.97
C ARG A 2 -1.89 -15.06 56.65
N LYS A 3 -0.82 -14.24 56.58
CA LYS A 3 -0.79 -12.86 57.09
C LYS A 3 -1.99 -12.06 56.52
N ASN A 4 -2.60 -11.22 57.35
CA ASN A 4 -3.70 -10.36 56.95
C ASN A 4 -3.15 -9.24 56.05
N ARG A 5 -3.24 -9.42 54.73
CA ARG A 5 -2.83 -8.42 53.73
C ARG A 5 -3.85 -7.30 53.68
N ARG A 6 -3.41 -6.08 53.38
CA ARG A 6 -4.33 -4.94 53.22
C ARG A 6 -5.01 -4.99 51.84
N PRO A 7 -6.23 -4.43 51.70
CA PRO A 7 -6.96 -4.43 50.43
C PRO A 7 -6.15 -3.92 49.22
N HIS A 8 -5.37 -2.85 49.37
CA HIS A 8 -4.53 -2.31 48.30
C HIS A 8 -3.39 -3.26 47.84
N GLU A 9 -2.91 -4.13 48.72
CA GLU A 9 -1.90 -5.14 48.38
C GLU A 9 -2.53 -6.28 47.55
N LEU A 10 -3.82 -6.55 47.75
CA LEU A 10 -4.56 -7.55 46.97
C LEU A 10 -4.86 -7.02 45.56
N VAL A 11 -5.30 -5.77 45.45
CA VAL A 11 -5.59 -5.12 44.16
C VAL A 11 -4.38 -5.08 43.22
N THR A 12 -3.17 -5.04 43.78
CA THR A 12 -1.91 -5.00 43.01
C THR A 12 -1.32 -6.37 42.71
N SER A 13 -1.74 -7.43 43.41
CA SER A 13 -1.12 -8.76 43.29
C SER A 13 -2.06 -9.88 42.82
N VAL A 14 -3.36 -9.63 42.78
CA VAL A 14 -4.38 -10.63 42.43
C VAL A 14 -4.98 -10.30 41.05
N PRO A 15 -5.12 -11.30 40.16
CA PRO A 15 -5.86 -11.16 38.91
C PRO A 15 -7.29 -10.64 39.12
N GLN A 16 -7.78 -9.78 38.22
CA GLN A 16 -9.06 -9.09 38.40
C GLN A 16 -10.27 -10.02 38.51
N ASP A 17 -10.26 -11.16 37.82
CA ASP A 17 -11.28 -12.20 37.86
C ASP A 17 -11.43 -12.84 39.25
N ARG A 18 -10.40 -12.76 40.10
CA ARG A 18 -10.39 -13.31 41.47
C ARG A 18 -10.36 -12.25 42.56
N LEU A 19 -10.29 -10.98 42.17
CA LEU A 19 -10.04 -9.88 43.11
C LEU A 19 -11.23 -9.68 44.07
N ALA A 20 -12.46 -9.79 43.57
CA ALA A 20 -13.66 -9.68 44.40
C ALA A 20 -13.72 -10.80 45.47
N ASP A 21 -13.43 -12.05 45.07
CA ASP A 21 -13.38 -13.19 45.98
C ASP A 21 -12.30 -13.04 47.05
N GLU A 22 -11.11 -12.58 46.67
CA GLU A 22 -10.00 -12.45 47.62
C GLU A 22 -10.19 -11.26 48.59
N LEU A 23 -10.79 -10.16 48.14
CA LEU A 23 -11.19 -9.02 48.98
C LEU A 23 -12.26 -9.44 49.99
N VAL A 24 -13.30 -10.15 49.55
CA VAL A 24 -14.37 -10.67 50.41
C VAL A 24 -13.82 -11.71 51.42
N GLY A 25 -12.93 -12.60 50.96
CA GLY A 25 -12.27 -13.60 51.82
C GLY A 25 -11.30 -12.99 52.83
N GLN A 26 -10.65 -11.88 52.51
CA GLN A 26 -9.80 -11.14 53.45
C GLN A 26 -10.64 -10.36 54.47
N LEU A 27 -11.77 -9.79 54.06
CA LEU A 27 -12.71 -9.14 54.97
C LEU A 27 -13.27 -10.14 55.98
N ALA A 28 -13.76 -11.30 55.53
CA ALA A 28 -14.31 -12.36 56.37
C ALA A 28 -13.32 -12.78 57.49
N ARG A 29 -12.04 -12.96 57.13
CA ARG A 29 -10.96 -13.24 58.11
C ARG A 29 -10.73 -12.11 59.10
N THR A 30 -10.90 -10.87 58.66
CA THR A 30 -10.65 -9.68 59.49
C THR A 30 -11.78 -9.44 60.48
N VAL A 31 -13.03 -9.67 60.09
CA VAL A 31 -14.21 -9.50 60.96
C VAL A 31 -14.55 -10.74 61.79
N GLY A 32 -13.85 -11.85 61.57
CA GLY A 32 -14.05 -13.10 62.30
C GLY A 32 -15.41 -13.76 62.02
N GLY A 33 -15.93 -13.61 60.80
CA GLY A 33 -17.25 -14.07 60.38
C GLY A 33 -17.29 -14.43 58.90
N GLN A 34 -18.46 -14.36 58.29
CA GLN A 34 -18.64 -14.63 56.87
C GLN A 34 -19.04 -13.34 56.14
N ALA A 35 -18.54 -13.13 54.92
CA ALA A 35 -18.85 -11.99 54.07
C ALA A 35 -19.19 -12.41 52.63
N ALA A 36 -20.02 -11.62 51.95
CA ALA A 36 -20.34 -11.75 50.53
C ALA A 36 -20.58 -10.39 49.86
N TYR A 37 -20.09 -10.23 48.63
CA TYR A 37 -20.40 -9.08 47.78
C TYR A 37 -21.48 -9.46 46.78
N CYS A 38 -22.55 -8.67 46.76
CA CYS A 38 -23.72 -8.91 45.93
C CYS A 38 -24.04 -7.69 45.08
N VAL A 39 -24.56 -7.91 43.88
CA VAL A 39 -25.07 -6.88 42.98
C VAL A 39 -26.55 -7.17 42.67
N PRO A 40 -27.36 -6.16 42.32
CA PRO A 40 -28.72 -6.34 41.86
C PRO A 40 -28.74 -7.30 40.67
N ALA A 41 -29.64 -8.28 40.71
CA ALA A 41 -29.83 -9.18 39.58
C ALA A 41 -30.49 -8.40 38.43
N ALA A 42 -29.92 -8.46 37.24
CA ALA A 42 -30.49 -7.82 36.05
C ALA A 42 -31.94 -8.29 35.78
N ASP A 43 -32.22 -9.55 36.14
CA ASP A 43 -33.48 -10.23 35.79
C ASP A 43 -34.53 -10.20 36.93
N ARG A 44 -34.16 -9.70 38.13
CA ARG A 44 -35.06 -9.58 39.28
C ARG A 44 -34.80 -8.28 40.04
N PRO A 45 -35.70 -7.28 39.97
CA PRO A 45 -35.49 -5.96 40.56
C PRO A 45 -35.36 -5.97 42.10
N GLU A 46 -35.84 -7.02 42.78
CA GLU A 46 -35.69 -7.21 44.23
C GLU A 46 -34.65 -8.28 44.61
N GLY A 47 -34.00 -8.90 43.62
CA GLY A 47 -33.04 -9.98 43.82
C GLY A 47 -31.60 -9.49 43.82
N TYR A 48 -30.75 -10.10 44.64
CA TYR A 48 -29.31 -9.90 44.59
C TYR A 48 -28.63 -11.15 44.02
N GLN A 49 -27.70 -10.96 43.10
CA GLN A 49 -26.76 -11.97 42.63
C GLN A 49 -25.46 -11.87 43.44
N VAL A 50 -25.00 -13.00 43.97
CA VAL A 50 -23.72 -13.07 44.67
C VAL A 50 -22.59 -13.07 43.65
N VAL A 51 -21.74 -12.04 43.69
CA VAL A 51 -20.55 -11.91 42.85
C VAL A 51 -19.36 -12.63 43.48
N ALA A 52 -19.23 -12.51 44.80
CA ALA A 52 -18.14 -13.11 45.56
C ALA A 52 -18.60 -13.48 46.97
N SER A 53 -18.07 -14.59 47.51
CA SER A 53 -18.43 -15.05 48.86
C SER A 53 -17.28 -15.80 49.54
N SER A 54 -17.13 -15.57 50.84
CA SER A 54 -16.19 -16.29 51.70
C SER A 54 -16.69 -17.68 52.15
N SER A 55 -17.99 -17.97 51.97
CA SER A 55 -18.62 -19.25 52.36
C SER A 55 -19.72 -19.65 51.38
N GLU A 56 -19.87 -20.94 51.14
CA GLU A 56 -20.92 -21.51 50.30
C GLU A 56 -22.32 -21.33 50.92
N SER A 57 -22.41 -21.28 52.26
CA SER A 57 -23.67 -21.08 53.00
C SER A 57 -24.33 -19.73 52.69
N ILE A 58 -23.54 -18.65 52.50
CA ILE A 58 -24.08 -17.34 52.13
C ILE A 58 -24.58 -17.30 50.69
N ARG A 59 -24.01 -18.12 49.79
CA ARG A 59 -24.50 -18.22 48.41
C ARG A 59 -25.94 -18.76 48.33
N SER A 60 -26.37 -19.54 49.33
CA SER A 60 -27.69 -20.18 49.38
C SER A 60 -28.79 -19.41 50.11
N GLY A 61 -28.48 -18.34 50.86
CA GLY A 61 -29.51 -17.58 51.59
C GLY A 61 -28.98 -16.32 52.25
N LEU A 62 -29.62 -15.18 51.95
CA LEU A 62 -29.45 -13.94 52.71
C LEU A 62 -30.06 -14.14 54.11
N GLU A 63 -29.24 -14.47 55.11
CA GLU A 63 -29.70 -14.54 56.50
C GLU A 63 -30.23 -13.16 56.95
N ARG A 64 -31.38 -13.15 57.64
CA ARG A 64 -32.08 -11.92 58.08
C ARG A 64 -31.29 -11.08 59.11
N ASP A 65 -30.13 -11.55 59.57
CA ASP A 65 -29.32 -10.94 60.64
C ASP A 65 -27.89 -10.59 60.17
N SER A 66 -27.77 -10.08 58.94
CA SER A 66 -26.50 -9.64 58.34
C SER A 66 -26.34 -8.12 58.37
N PHE A 67 -25.15 -7.63 58.73
CA PHE A 67 -24.79 -6.23 58.50
C PHE A 67 -24.65 -5.97 57.00
N ARG A 68 -25.10 -4.78 56.56
CA ARG A 68 -25.12 -4.38 55.16
C ARG A 68 -24.33 -3.09 54.97
N GLU A 69 -23.26 -3.15 54.19
CA GLU A 69 -22.53 -1.97 53.74
C GLU A 69 -22.83 -1.72 52.25
N PRO A 70 -23.35 -0.54 51.86
CA PRO A 70 -23.55 -0.23 50.46
C PRO A 70 -22.21 -0.06 49.74
N VAL A 71 -22.11 -0.63 48.53
CA VAL A 71 -20.97 -0.44 47.64
C VAL A 71 -21.37 0.59 46.58
N ARG A 72 -20.59 1.67 46.47
CA ARG A 72 -20.83 2.73 45.48
C ARG A 72 -20.88 2.10 44.08
N GLY A 73 -21.87 2.47 43.27
CA GLY A 73 -22.07 1.88 41.94
C GLY A 73 -23.08 0.73 41.88
N GLY A 74 -23.73 0.39 43.01
CA GLY A 74 -24.99 -0.36 43.00
C GLY A 74 -24.96 -1.72 43.67
N GLY A 75 -23.90 -2.12 44.39
CA GLY A 75 -23.83 -3.40 45.11
C GLY A 75 -24.01 -3.27 46.63
N VAL A 76 -24.03 -4.40 47.32
CA VAL A 76 -24.04 -4.47 48.78
C VAL A 76 -23.06 -5.53 49.28
N LEU A 77 -22.30 -5.18 50.31
CA LEU A 77 -21.43 -6.07 51.04
C LEU A 77 -22.18 -6.56 52.29
N LEU A 78 -22.44 -7.86 52.34
CA LEU A 78 -23.15 -8.54 53.41
C LEU A 78 -22.16 -9.21 54.35
N ILE A 79 -22.39 -9.10 55.66
CA ILE A 79 -21.52 -9.69 56.68
C ILE A 79 -22.37 -10.38 57.74
N ALA A 80 -22.14 -11.67 57.95
CA ALA A 80 -22.86 -12.54 58.89
C ALA A 80 -21.95 -13.04 60.03
N GLY A 81 -22.54 -13.31 61.20
CA GLY A 81 -21.84 -13.83 62.39
C GLY A 81 -21.20 -12.76 63.29
N ALA A 82 -21.66 -11.51 63.24
CA ALA A 82 -21.04 -10.39 63.95
C ALA A 82 -21.20 -10.48 65.49
N ARG A 83 -20.09 -10.47 66.22
CA ARG A 83 -20.03 -10.03 67.64
C ARG A 83 -19.44 -8.61 67.67
N ARG A 84 -19.96 -7.74 68.54
CA ARG A 84 -19.61 -6.30 68.72
C ARG A 84 -18.28 -5.88 68.07
N TRP A 85 -18.35 -5.17 66.95
CA TRP A 85 -17.19 -4.65 66.21
C TRP A 85 -16.60 -3.39 66.83
N GLY A 86 -15.27 -3.28 66.79
CA GLY A 86 -14.55 -2.06 67.09
C GLY A 86 -14.34 -1.18 65.85
N ALA A 87 -13.66 -0.06 66.03
CA ALA A 87 -13.35 0.88 64.95
C ALA A 87 -12.51 0.26 63.82
N LYS A 88 -11.72 -0.78 64.13
CA LYS A 88 -10.84 -1.47 63.18
C LYS A 88 -11.64 -2.30 62.17
N GLU A 89 -12.61 -3.08 62.64
CA GLU A 89 -13.46 -3.92 61.78
C GLU A 89 -14.34 -3.03 60.90
N GLN A 90 -14.92 -1.96 61.45
CA GLN A 90 -15.70 -0.98 60.66
C GLN A 90 -14.86 -0.29 59.58
N ALA A 91 -13.59 0.02 59.86
CA ALA A 91 -12.67 0.58 58.86
C ALA A 91 -12.38 -0.42 57.73
N ALA A 92 -12.16 -1.70 58.06
CA ALA A 92 -11.93 -2.75 57.06
C ALA A 92 -13.14 -2.97 56.13
N VAL A 93 -14.36 -2.89 56.68
CA VAL A 93 -15.61 -2.99 55.91
C VAL A 93 -15.70 -1.86 54.87
N ARG A 94 -15.52 -0.61 55.31
CA ARG A 94 -15.56 0.57 54.42
C ARG A 94 -14.45 0.56 53.37
N GLU A 95 -13.23 0.17 53.76
CA GLU A 95 -12.10 0.07 52.82
C GLU A 95 -12.38 -0.98 51.74
N THR A 96 -12.88 -2.16 52.15
CA THR A 96 -13.23 -3.24 51.20
C THR A 96 -14.37 -2.82 50.26
N ALA A 97 -15.41 -2.17 50.79
CA ALA A 97 -16.50 -1.62 49.98
C ALA A 97 -16.00 -0.57 48.96
N GLY A 98 -15.05 0.29 49.36
CA GLY A 98 -14.41 1.25 48.47
C GLY A 98 -13.63 0.60 47.33
N TRP A 99 -12.86 -0.46 47.62
CA TRP A 99 -12.13 -1.18 46.59
C TRP A 99 -13.03 -1.96 45.64
N LEU A 100 -14.08 -2.61 46.17
CA LEU A 100 -15.08 -3.30 45.34
C LEU A 100 -15.79 -2.32 44.38
N ALA A 101 -16.07 -1.09 44.83
CA ALA A 101 -16.65 -0.06 43.97
C ALA A 101 -15.72 0.31 42.81
N VAL A 102 -14.43 0.55 43.09
CA VAL A 102 -13.43 0.90 42.05
C VAL A 102 -13.28 -0.23 41.04
N THR A 103 -13.23 -1.49 41.49
CA THR A 103 -13.09 -2.63 40.57
C THR A 103 -14.29 -2.80 39.66
N SER A 104 -15.50 -2.59 40.19
CA SER A 104 -16.74 -2.66 39.40
C SER A 104 -16.85 -1.49 38.41
N ASP A 105 -16.45 -0.28 38.81
CA ASP A 105 -16.39 0.89 37.92
C ASP A 105 -15.42 0.66 36.75
N VAL A 106 -14.24 0.09 37.00
CA VAL A 106 -13.25 -0.24 35.95
C VAL A 106 -13.74 -1.34 35.01
N ALA A 107 -14.40 -2.37 35.53
CA ALA A 107 -14.97 -3.43 34.71
C ALA A 107 -16.06 -2.91 33.76
N ARG A 108 -16.94 -2.03 34.26
CA ARG A 108 -17.96 -1.37 33.44
C ARG A 108 -17.34 -0.52 32.33
N LEU A 109 -16.37 0.34 32.65
CA LEU A 109 -15.71 1.20 31.65
C LEU A 109 -15.04 0.41 30.53
N ARG A 110 -14.50 -0.78 30.81
CA ARG A 110 -13.91 -1.65 29.78
C ARG A 110 -14.98 -2.26 28.87
N ALA A 111 -16.08 -2.73 29.44
CA ALA A 111 -17.19 -3.25 28.66
C ALA A 111 -17.78 -2.15 27.74
N ASP A 112 -17.96 -0.94 28.27
CA ASP A 112 -18.44 0.21 27.50
C ASP A 112 -17.49 0.56 26.34
N ARG A 113 -16.17 0.49 26.57
CA ARG A 113 -15.15 0.71 25.54
C ARG A 113 -15.19 -0.37 24.46
N ASP A 114 -15.22 -1.64 24.87
CA ASP A 114 -15.21 -2.77 23.92
C ASP A 114 -16.47 -2.73 23.02
N GLU A 115 -17.63 -2.37 23.58
CA GLU A 115 -18.86 -2.15 22.81
C GLU A 115 -18.75 -0.95 21.86
N ALA A 116 -18.14 0.16 22.31
CA ALA A 116 -17.90 1.32 21.46
C ALA A 116 -16.96 0.99 20.28
N ASP A 117 -15.92 0.19 20.51
CA ASP A 117 -14.98 -0.25 19.47
C ASP A 117 -15.66 -1.13 18.41
N GLU A 118 -16.55 -2.05 18.84
CA GLU A 118 -17.34 -2.86 17.91
C GLU A 118 -18.27 -2.01 17.05
N ARG A 119 -19.00 -1.06 17.67
CA ARG A 119 -19.86 -0.11 16.95
C ARG A 119 -19.06 0.74 15.95
N PHE A 120 -17.87 1.20 16.33
CA PHE A 120 -17.00 1.97 15.45
C PHE A 120 -16.51 1.16 14.24
N ARG A 121 -16.11 -0.11 14.46
CA ARG A 121 -15.73 -1.02 13.36
C ARG A 121 -16.88 -1.26 12.38
N ALA A 122 -18.10 -1.47 12.90
CA ALA A 122 -19.29 -1.65 12.09
C ALA A 122 -19.59 -0.40 11.23
N LEU A 123 -19.63 0.79 11.84
CA LEU A 123 -19.84 2.06 11.15
C LEU A 123 -18.78 2.31 10.06
N ARG A 124 -17.51 1.98 10.30
CA ARG A 124 -16.46 2.09 9.28
C ARG A 124 -16.67 1.16 8.10
N GLY A 125 -17.10 -0.07 8.35
CA GLY A 125 -17.49 -1.02 7.30
C GLY A 125 -18.61 -0.45 6.42
N GLU A 126 -19.63 0.13 7.05
CA GLU A 126 -20.75 0.78 6.35
C GLU A 126 -20.32 1.98 5.52
N VAL A 127 -19.46 2.85 6.06
CA VAL A 127 -18.91 4.01 5.34
C VAL A 127 -18.06 3.57 4.14
N THR A 128 -17.23 2.54 4.30
CA THR A 128 -16.40 2.00 3.22
C THR A 128 -17.28 1.44 2.10
N ALA A 129 -18.25 0.59 2.44
CA ALA A 129 -19.21 0.04 1.49
C ALA A 129 -20.09 1.13 0.85
N ALA A 130 -20.40 2.22 1.56
CA ALA A 130 -21.11 3.37 1.00
C ALA A 130 -20.26 4.16 0.01
N ARG A 131 -18.97 4.35 0.29
CA ARG A 131 -18.01 5.00 -0.62
C ARG A 131 -17.78 4.18 -1.88
N GLU A 132 -17.63 2.86 -1.78
CA GLU A 132 -17.53 1.97 -2.93
C GLU A 132 -18.78 2.04 -3.82
N ARG A 133 -19.97 2.02 -3.21
CA ARG A 133 -21.24 2.20 -3.93
C ARG A 133 -21.32 3.57 -4.60
N LEU A 134 -20.92 4.64 -3.92
CA LEU A 134 -20.91 5.99 -4.48
C LEU A 134 -19.93 6.11 -5.65
N ALA A 135 -18.74 5.53 -5.54
CA ALA A 135 -17.76 5.49 -6.62
C ALA A 135 -18.32 4.75 -7.84
N HIS A 136 -18.94 3.58 -7.61
CA HIS A 136 -19.60 2.81 -8.66
C HIS A 136 -20.75 3.59 -9.33
N VAL A 137 -21.59 4.27 -8.56
CA VAL A 137 -22.67 5.12 -9.08
C VAL A 137 -22.12 6.32 -9.86
N ARG A 138 -21.05 6.96 -9.37
CA ARG A 138 -20.38 8.07 -10.08
C ARG A 138 -19.78 7.60 -11.40
N ASP A 139 -19.19 6.42 -11.45
CA ASP A 139 -18.68 5.84 -12.69
C ASP A 139 -19.81 5.54 -13.68
N LEU A 140 -20.92 5.00 -13.20
CA LEU A 140 -22.10 4.76 -14.04
C LEU A 140 -22.68 6.07 -14.59
N GLU A 141 -22.79 7.11 -13.76
CA GLU A 141 -23.29 8.43 -14.21
C GLU A 141 -22.30 9.14 -15.13
N ARG A 142 -20.99 9.03 -14.89
CA ARG A 142 -19.97 9.51 -15.83
C ARG A 142 -20.10 8.81 -17.19
N ARG A 143 -20.26 7.49 -17.20
CA ARG A 143 -20.50 6.70 -18.44
C ARG A 143 -21.78 7.12 -19.15
N ARG A 144 -22.85 7.42 -18.41
CA ARG A 144 -24.13 7.90 -18.95
C ARG A 144 -23.99 9.31 -19.54
N LEU A 145 -23.35 10.23 -18.83
CA LEU A 145 -23.11 11.60 -19.27
C LEU A 145 -22.27 11.64 -20.53
N VAL A 146 -21.15 10.91 -20.57
CA VAL A 146 -20.30 10.82 -21.77
C VAL A 146 -21.10 10.29 -22.96
N ARG A 147 -21.85 9.19 -22.77
CA ARG A 147 -22.70 8.63 -23.84
C ARG A 147 -23.77 9.61 -24.32
N SER A 148 -24.41 10.33 -23.40
CA SER A 148 -25.41 11.34 -23.71
C SER A 148 -24.80 12.49 -24.52
N ILE A 149 -23.66 13.01 -24.06
CA ILE A 149 -22.92 14.09 -24.73
C ILE A 149 -22.50 13.64 -26.12
N THR A 150 -21.84 12.49 -26.27
CA THR A 150 -21.37 11.99 -27.57
C THR A 150 -22.53 11.75 -28.54
N THR A 151 -23.63 11.17 -28.07
CA THR A 151 -24.78 10.84 -28.94
C THR A 151 -25.56 12.10 -29.36
N SER A 152 -25.70 13.10 -28.49
CA SER A 152 -26.40 14.35 -28.83
C SER A 152 -25.52 15.25 -29.71
N THR A 153 -24.26 15.49 -29.31
CA THR A 153 -23.35 16.40 -30.03
C THR A 153 -22.99 15.90 -31.43
N LEU A 154 -22.74 14.60 -31.62
CA LEU A 154 -22.46 14.05 -32.95
C LEU A 154 -23.68 14.13 -33.87
N ARG A 155 -24.89 13.97 -33.32
CA ARG A 155 -26.13 14.11 -34.08
C ARG A 155 -26.37 15.57 -34.51
N ASP A 156 -26.15 16.51 -33.60
CA ASP A 156 -26.33 17.94 -33.86
C ASP A 156 -25.32 18.46 -34.90
N LEU A 157 -24.06 18.00 -34.81
CA LEU A 157 -23.01 18.34 -35.78
C LEU A 157 -23.25 17.69 -37.16
N ASP A 158 -23.77 16.46 -37.20
CA ASP A 158 -24.15 15.82 -38.47
C ASP A 158 -25.36 16.51 -39.14
N ASP A 159 -26.32 16.99 -38.34
CA ASP A 159 -27.44 17.78 -38.84
C ASP A 159 -26.99 19.14 -39.38
N LEU A 160 -26.06 19.81 -38.69
CA LEU A 160 -25.40 21.03 -39.16
C LEU A 160 -24.70 20.81 -40.51
N ARG A 161 -23.92 19.71 -40.61
CA ARG A 161 -23.23 19.31 -41.85
C ARG A 161 -24.21 19.10 -43.00
N ARG A 162 -25.32 18.38 -42.77
CA ARG A 162 -26.35 18.16 -43.80
C ARG A 162 -27.00 19.45 -44.27
N ARG A 163 -27.29 20.39 -43.36
CA ARG A 163 -27.84 21.71 -43.71
C ARG A 163 -26.87 22.53 -44.54
N LEU A 164 -25.59 22.58 -44.17
CA LEU A 164 -24.55 23.30 -44.91
C LEU A 164 -24.36 22.74 -46.32
N ARG A 165 -24.36 21.42 -46.48
CA ARG A 165 -24.29 20.77 -47.80
C ARG A 165 -25.51 21.10 -48.66
N GLY A 166 -26.71 21.06 -48.07
CA GLY A 166 -27.95 21.44 -48.76
C GLY A 166 -27.96 22.90 -49.23
N PHE A 167 -27.41 23.84 -48.44
CA PHE A 167 -27.23 25.23 -48.85
C PHE A 167 -26.23 25.37 -50.01
N GLY A 168 -25.13 24.62 -50.00
CA GLY A 168 -24.17 24.59 -51.10
C GLY A 168 -24.79 24.13 -52.41
N GLU A 169 -25.60 23.06 -52.38
CA GLU A 169 -26.30 22.53 -53.56
C GLU A 169 -27.35 23.51 -54.11
N GLN A 170 -27.97 24.36 -53.27
CA GLN A 170 -28.93 25.40 -53.68
C GLN A 170 -28.28 26.70 -54.19
N LEU A 171 -27.03 26.99 -53.83
CA LEU A 171 -26.29 28.21 -54.19
C LEU A 171 -25.38 28.03 -55.42
N ALA A 172 -25.48 26.90 -56.12
CA ALA A 172 -24.68 26.54 -57.29
C ALA A 172 -24.77 27.50 -58.50
N GLU A 173 -25.53 28.60 -58.40
CA GLU A 173 -25.63 29.63 -59.45
C GLU A 173 -24.77 30.89 -59.20
N GLY A 174 -24.06 31.04 -58.07
CA GLY A 174 -23.24 32.24 -57.89
C GLY A 174 -22.14 32.15 -56.84
N GLY A 175 -20.89 31.93 -57.26
CA GLY A 175 -19.63 32.38 -56.64
C GLY A 175 -19.28 32.05 -55.17
N GLU A 176 -20.24 31.65 -54.33
CA GLU A 176 -20.09 31.44 -52.88
C GLU A 176 -19.76 29.99 -52.52
N MET A 177 -19.71 29.09 -53.52
CA MET A 177 -19.42 27.67 -53.38
C MET A 177 -18.08 27.40 -52.67
N ALA A 178 -17.08 28.25 -52.90
CA ALA A 178 -15.76 28.14 -52.27
C ALA A 178 -15.82 28.36 -50.75
N ARG A 179 -16.57 29.37 -50.28
CA ARG A 179 -16.72 29.68 -48.85
C ARG A 179 -17.55 28.62 -48.12
N ILE A 180 -18.57 28.06 -48.78
CA ILE A 180 -19.37 26.97 -48.20
C ILE A 180 -18.55 25.68 -48.12
N SER A 181 -17.71 25.41 -49.12
CA SER A 181 -16.80 24.26 -49.10
C SER A 181 -15.73 24.39 -48.00
N GLU A 182 -15.18 25.59 -47.77
CA GLU A 182 -14.25 25.87 -46.67
C GLU A 182 -14.89 25.66 -45.30
N ILE A 183 -16.13 26.15 -45.10
CA ILE A 183 -16.88 25.94 -43.85
C ILE A 183 -17.21 24.45 -43.66
N GLY A 184 -17.57 23.73 -44.73
CA GLY A 184 -17.79 22.29 -44.69
C GLY A 184 -16.54 21.50 -44.27
N ALA A 185 -15.37 21.86 -44.82
CA ALA A 185 -14.09 21.26 -44.46
C ALA A 185 -13.71 21.52 -42.99
N ALA A 186 -13.93 22.74 -42.49
CA ALA A 186 -13.66 23.08 -41.09
C ALA A 186 -14.57 22.34 -40.10
N VAL A 187 -15.84 22.10 -40.45
CA VAL A 187 -16.77 21.28 -39.66
C VAL A 187 -16.35 19.81 -39.66
N ASP A 188 -15.85 19.30 -40.79
CA ASP A 188 -15.32 17.93 -40.88
C ASP A 188 -14.07 17.74 -40.03
N GLU A 189 -13.15 18.70 -40.04
CA GLU A 189 -11.96 18.71 -39.19
C GLU A 189 -12.31 18.81 -37.68
N MET A 190 -13.27 19.65 -37.32
CA MET A 190 -13.77 19.71 -35.93
C MET A 190 -14.47 18.41 -35.50
N LEU A 191 -15.21 17.74 -36.40
CA LEU A 191 -15.83 16.44 -36.15
C LEU A 191 -14.78 15.36 -35.92
N ASP A 192 -13.73 15.32 -36.73
CA ASP A 192 -12.66 14.33 -36.59
C ASP A 192 -11.78 14.63 -35.37
N THR A 193 -11.54 15.89 -35.05
CA THR A 193 -10.89 16.30 -33.79
C THR A 193 -11.73 15.90 -32.59
N PHE A 194 -13.04 16.18 -32.59
CA PHE A 194 -13.95 15.79 -31.51
C PHE A 194 -14.06 14.27 -31.36
N ARG A 195 -14.12 13.52 -32.46
CA ARG A 195 -14.08 12.04 -32.45
C ARG A 195 -12.77 11.52 -31.91
N THR A 196 -11.64 12.13 -32.26
CA THR A 196 -10.31 11.77 -31.76
C THR A 196 -10.20 12.03 -30.26
N VAL A 197 -10.67 13.19 -29.79
CA VAL A 197 -10.69 13.55 -28.37
C VAL A 197 -11.63 12.64 -27.57
N VAL A 198 -12.83 12.35 -28.06
CA VAL A 198 -13.79 11.45 -27.38
C VAL A 198 -13.29 9.99 -27.38
N ARG A 199 -12.66 9.51 -28.46
CA ARG A 199 -12.11 8.15 -28.56
C ARG A 199 -10.80 7.97 -27.78
N GLY A 200 -10.02 9.04 -27.57
CA GLY A 200 -8.87 9.05 -26.66
C GLY A 200 -9.27 8.94 -25.18
N VAL A 201 -10.54 9.20 -24.84
CA VAL A 201 -11.02 9.20 -23.45
C VAL A 201 -11.71 7.89 -23.04
N TYR A 202 -12.23 7.05 -23.96
CA TYR A 202 -12.67 5.67 -23.63
C TYR A 202 -13.05 4.83 -24.88
N PRO A 203 -12.55 3.59 -25.04
CA PRO A 203 -13.09 2.65 -26.04
C PRO A 203 -14.46 2.12 -25.58
N ALA A 204 -15.53 2.54 -26.26
CA ALA A 204 -16.92 2.26 -25.86
C ALA A 204 -17.27 0.76 -25.78
N MET A 205 -16.62 -0.09 -26.59
CA MET A 205 -16.87 -1.54 -26.65
C MET A 205 -16.09 -2.35 -25.63
N LEU A 206 -15.03 -1.79 -25.04
CA LEU A 206 -14.13 -2.51 -24.13
C LEU A 206 -14.87 -3.06 -22.88
N PRO A 207 -15.74 -2.30 -22.18
CA PRO A 207 -16.43 -2.82 -21.00
C PRO A 207 -17.35 -4.00 -21.30
N ASP A 208 -18.02 -3.97 -22.45
CA ASP A 208 -19.09 -4.91 -22.77
C ASP A 208 -18.59 -6.11 -23.58
N LYS A 209 -17.59 -5.91 -24.44
CA LYS A 209 -17.12 -6.92 -25.42
C LYS A 209 -15.67 -7.34 -25.23
N GLY A 210 -14.92 -6.68 -24.35
CA GLY A 210 -13.54 -7.04 -24.04
C GLY A 210 -12.52 -6.51 -25.07
N PRO A 211 -11.22 -6.73 -24.81
CA PRO A 211 -10.13 -6.05 -25.53
C PRO A 211 -10.02 -6.47 -26.99
N GLN A 212 -10.23 -7.74 -27.32
CA GLN A 212 -10.15 -8.22 -28.71
C GLN A 212 -11.17 -7.52 -29.61
N ALA A 213 -12.44 -7.52 -29.24
CA ALA A 213 -13.49 -6.87 -30.02
C ALA A 213 -13.27 -5.35 -30.16
N ALA A 214 -12.76 -4.71 -29.11
CA ALA A 214 -12.41 -3.28 -29.16
C ALA A 214 -11.23 -3.00 -30.09
N LEU A 215 -10.22 -3.89 -30.15
CA LEU A 215 -9.09 -3.78 -31.07
C LEU A 215 -9.48 -4.05 -32.52
N GLU A 216 -10.39 -4.99 -32.75
CA GLU A 216 -10.98 -5.26 -34.07
C GLU A 216 -11.77 -4.03 -34.59
N GLU A 217 -12.52 -3.36 -33.71
CA GLU A 217 -13.21 -2.11 -34.03
C GLU A 217 -12.21 -0.98 -34.35
N LEU A 218 -11.16 -0.83 -33.54
CA LEU A 218 -10.09 0.14 -33.81
C LEU A 218 -9.43 -0.12 -35.17
N ALA A 219 -9.07 -1.37 -35.45
CA ALA A 219 -8.44 -1.77 -36.70
C ALA A 219 -9.28 -1.45 -37.95
N ALA A 220 -10.61 -1.54 -37.86
CA ALA A 220 -11.50 -1.16 -38.95
C ALA A 220 -11.43 0.34 -39.32
N THR A 221 -10.85 1.16 -38.45
CA THR A 221 -10.66 2.61 -38.66
C THR A 221 -9.25 2.98 -39.12
N LEU A 222 -8.31 2.03 -39.12
CA LEU A 222 -6.92 2.31 -39.47
C LEU A 222 -6.74 2.33 -40.99
N PRO A 223 -5.85 3.20 -41.52
CA PRO A 223 -5.60 3.30 -42.96
C PRO A 223 -5.14 1.99 -43.60
N HIS A 224 -4.41 1.16 -42.85
CA HIS A 224 -3.87 -0.10 -43.34
C HIS A 224 -4.56 -1.31 -42.70
N PRO A 225 -4.79 -2.39 -43.48
CA PRO A 225 -5.57 -3.53 -43.01
C PRO A 225 -4.86 -4.31 -41.91
N VAL A 226 -5.61 -4.67 -40.87
CA VAL A 226 -5.12 -5.53 -39.77
C VAL A 226 -5.82 -6.88 -39.83
N ARG A 227 -5.05 -7.97 -39.74
CA ARG A 227 -5.56 -9.35 -39.70
C ARG A 227 -5.35 -9.92 -38.31
N PHE A 228 -6.43 -10.31 -37.65
CA PHE A 228 -6.40 -10.95 -36.33
C PHE A 228 -6.50 -12.47 -36.46
N THR A 229 -5.74 -13.18 -35.63
CA THR A 229 -5.76 -14.63 -35.45
C THR A 229 -5.63 -14.96 -33.97
N GLY A 230 -6.09 -16.13 -33.54
CA GLY A 230 -6.07 -16.53 -32.12
C GLY A 230 -7.21 -15.91 -31.29
N ASP A 231 -7.16 -16.11 -29.97
CA ASP A 231 -8.18 -15.66 -29.00
C ASP A 231 -7.52 -15.31 -27.65
N LEU A 232 -8.07 -14.31 -26.96
CA LEU A 232 -7.64 -13.90 -25.62
C LEU A 232 -8.32 -14.69 -24.48
N GLY A 233 -9.32 -15.51 -24.81
CA GLY A 233 -10.03 -16.37 -23.88
C GLY A 233 -11.08 -15.61 -23.05
N ARG A 234 -11.31 -16.08 -21.82
CA ARG A 234 -12.31 -15.49 -20.92
C ARG A 234 -11.95 -14.06 -20.49
N ARG A 235 -12.98 -13.26 -20.20
CA ARG A 235 -12.86 -11.89 -19.65
C ARG A 235 -12.05 -11.86 -18.35
N VAL A 236 -11.28 -10.79 -18.16
CA VAL A 236 -10.47 -10.52 -16.97
C VAL A 236 -10.85 -9.16 -16.37
N GLY A 237 -10.21 -8.78 -15.26
CA GLY A 237 -10.51 -7.51 -14.58
C GLY A 237 -10.33 -6.31 -15.51
N TRP A 238 -11.20 -5.31 -15.37
CA TRP A 238 -11.22 -4.09 -16.20
C TRP A 238 -9.84 -3.45 -16.35
N GLN A 239 -9.06 -3.34 -15.27
CA GLN A 239 -7.73 -2.74 -15.30
C GLN A 239 -6.78 -3.49 -16.26
N ILE A 240 -6.83 -4.83 -16.27
CA ILE A 240 -6.00 -5.67 -17.13
C ILE A 240 -6.47 -5.57 -18.58
N GLU A 241 -7.78 -5.61 -18.83
CA GLU A 241 -8.34 -5.48 -20.17
C GLU A 241 -8.04 -4.10 -20.79
N SER A 242 -8.14 -3.04 -20.00
CA SER A 242 -7.86 -1.67 -20.42
C SER A 242 -6.37 -1.45 -20.69
N GLY A 243 -5.50 -1.93 -19.79
CA GLY A 243 -4.06 -1.84 -19.98
C GLY A 243 -3.59 -2.58 -21.22
N PHE A 244 -4.07 -3.81 -21.41
CA PHE A 244 -3.76 -4.59 -22.60
C PHE A 244 -4.29 -3.95 -23.89
N TYR A 245 -5.52 -3.45 -23.88
CA TYR A 245 -6.10 -2.73 -25.02
C TYR A 245 -5.24 -1.52 -25.41
N HIS A 246 -4.87 -0.66 -24.46
CA HIS A 246 -4.11 0.55 -24.77
C HIS A 246 -2.72 0.25 -25.32
N ALA A 247 -2.03 -0.75 -24.75
CA ALA A 247 -0.72 -1.16 -25.26
C ALA A 247 -0.81 -1.67 -26.70
N VAL A 248 -1.75 -2.57 -27.00
CA VAL A 248 -1.91 -3.10 -28.37
C VAL A 248 -2.41 -2.02 -29.34
N ALA A 249 -3.31 -1.14 -28.89
CA ALA A 249 -3.81 -0.02 -29.68
C ALA A 249 -2.70 0.97 -30.05
N ALA A 250 -1.76 1.26 -29.15
CA ALA A 250 -0.61 2.11 -29.45
C ALA A 250 0.26 1.49 -30.56
N VAL A 251 0.53 0.18 -30.47
CA VAL A 251 1.26 -0.55 -31.52
C VAL A 251 0.50 -0.53 -32.85
N LEU A 252 -0.82 -0.73 -32.84
CA LEU A 252 -1.63 -0.67 -34.06
C LEU A 252 -1.68 0.72 -34.69
N ASN A 253 -1.80 1.79 -33.89
CA ASN A 253 -1.79 3.16 -34.41
C ASN A 253 -0.44 3.49 -35.05
N LEU A 254 0.66 2.99 -34.49
CA LEU A 254 2.00 3.15 -35.07
C LEU A 254 2.14 2.32 -36.35
N LEU A 255 1.88 1.01 -36.25
CA LEU A 255 2.16 0.05 -37.32
C LEU A 255 1.10 0.04 -38.42
N ALA A 256 -0.13 0.51 -38.23
CA ALA A 256 -1.16 0.54 -39.27
C ALA A 256 -1.57 1.98 -39.66
N GLY A 257 -0.92 3.00 -39.10
CA GLY A 257 -1.10 4.40 -39.49
C GLY A 257 -0.37 4.79 -40.79
N ASP A 258 -0.59 6.03 -41.24
CA ASP A 258 -0.06 6.60 -42.50
C ASP A 258 1.44 6.97 -42.46
N GLY A 259 2.09 6.82 -41.31
CA GLY A 259 3.46 7.29 -41.07
C GLY A 259 4.60 6.37 -41.54
N ILE A 260 4.30 5.15 -42.03
CA ILE A 260 5.32 4.15 -42.37
C ILE A 260 5.17 3.72 -43.83
N HIS A 261 6.18 4.04 -44.66
CA HIS A 261 6.29 3.57 -46.04
C HIS A 261 6.79 2.11 -46.09
N ARG A 262 6.05 1.25 -46.79
CA ARG A 262 6.25 -0.22 -46.81
C ARG A 262 5.66 -0.86 -48.06
N ASP A 263 6.16 -2.04 -48.40
CA ASP A 263 5.73 -2.78 -49.59
C ASP A 263 4.45 -3.60 -49.32
N ASP A 264 4.33 -4.21 -48.12
CA ASP A 264 3.07 -4.81 -47.64
C ASP A 264 2.49 -4.00 -46.47
N PRO A 265 1.34 -3.31 -46.66
CA PRO A 265 0.72 -2.53 -45.60
C PRO A 265 0.06 -3.37 -44.50
N ALA A 266 -0.16 -4.68 -44.70
CA ALA A 266 -0.95 -5.46 -43.77
C ALA A 266 -0.23 -5.71 -42.43
N VAL A 267 -0.94 -5.53 -41.33
CA VAL A 267 -0.47 -5.87 -39.98
C VAL A 267 -1.11 -7.18 -39.55
N ALA A 268 -0.31 -8.18 -39.19
CA ALA A 268 -0.79 -9.42 -38.61
C ALA A 268 -0.76 -9.34 -37.08
N VAL A 269 -1.85 -9.71 -36.42
CA VAL A 269 -1.97 -9.80 -34.96
C VAL A 269 -2.36 -11.21 -34.58
N GLU A 270 -1.56 -11.84 -33.74
CA GLU A 270 -1.83 -13.14 -33.15
C GLU A 270 -2.10 -12.97 -31.66
N PHE A 271 -3.32 -13.27 -31.24
CA PHE A 271 -3.69 -13.35 -29.83
C PHE A 271 -3.39 -14.74 -29.28
N GLY A 272 -2.95 -14.77 -28.03
CA GLY A 272 -2.68 -15.99 -27.31
C GLY A 272 -3.05 -15.86 -25.84
N ARG A 273 -3.25 -17.03 -25.22
CA ARG A 273 -3.51 -17.16 -23.80
C ARG A 273 -2.71 -18.32 -23.21
N ASP A 274 -1.76 -17.99 -22.35
CA ASP A 274 -0.98 -18.96 -21.56
C ASP A 274 -0.58 -18.31 -20.22
N GLU A 275 -1.51 -18.37 -19.26
CA GLU A 275 -1.53 -17.66 -17.95
C GLU A 275 -1.39 -16.11 -18.00
N GLU A 276 -1.14 -15.57 -19.19
CA GLU A 276 -1.05 -14.14 -19.54
C GLU A 276 -1.86 -13.88 -20.82
N LEU A 277 -2.46 -12.69 -20.95
CA LEU A 277 -2.91 -12.15 -22.23
C LEU A 277 -1.68 -11.89 -23.11
N ARG A 278 -1.68 -12.37 -24.35
CA ARG A 278 -0.59 -12.16 -25.30
C ARG A 278 -1.12 -11.63 -26.63
N ALA A 279 -0.42 -10.65 -27.20
CA ALA A 279 -0.61 -10.21 -28.58
C ALA A 279 0.76 -10.10 -29.24
N ARG A 280 0.92 -10.77 -30.38
CA ARG A 280 2.12 -10.66 -31.21
C ARG A 280 1.74 -9.98 -32.51
N LEU A 281 2.31 -8.81 -32.75
CA LEU A 281 2.07 -8.02 -33.95
C LEU A 281 3.28 -8.15 -34.88
N ARG A 282 3.01 -8.38 -36.16
CA ARG A 282 4.02 -8.44 -37.22
C ARG A 282 3.61 -7.56 -38.39
N ALA A 283 4.52 -6.69 -38.83
CA ALA A 283 4.31 -5.81 -39.97
C ALA A 283 5.63 -5.61 -40.74
N ASP A 284 5.55 -5.40 -42.05
CA ASP A 284 6.66 -4.81 -42.80
C ASP A 284 6.83 -3.36 -42.35
N VAL A 285 8.06 -2.96 -42.07
CA VAL A 285 8.39 -1.61 -41.59
C VAL A 285 9.43 -0.91 -42.44
N GLY A 286 9.82 -1.48 -43.58
CA GLY A 286 10.80 -0.89 -44.49
C GLY A 286 12.11 -0.51 -43.77
N VAL A 287 12.36 0.79 -43.61
CA VAL A 287 13.58 1.35 -43.01
C VAL A 287 13.51 1.56 -41.50
N LEU A 288 12.36 1.33 -40.86
CA LEU A 288 12.17 1.58 -39.44
C LEU A 288 13.03 0.62 -38.60
N SER A 289 13.85 1.15 -37.69
CA SER A 289 14.71 0.34 -36.85
C SER A 289 14.01 -0.15 -35.57
N ALA A 290 14.57 -1.18 -34.93
CA ALA A 290 14.09 -1.61 -33.62
C ALA A 290 14.26 -0.54 -32.53
N ALA A 291 15.22 0.39 -32.69
CA ALA A 291 15.40 1.51 -31.78
C ALA A 291 14.28 2.54 -31.91
N ASP A 292 13.84 2.84 -33.14
CA ASP A 292 12.73 3.77 -33.39
C ASP A 292 11.41 3.23 -32.82
N LEU A 293 11.15 1.93 -32.99
CA LEU A 293 9.99 1.28 -32.38
C LEU A 293 10.02 1.37 -30.85
N ARG A 294 11.18 1.14 -30.23
CA ARG A 294 11.34 1.24 -28.78
C ARG A 294 11.16 2.66 -28.27
N ALA A 295 11.68 3.66 -28.99
CA ALA A 295 11.49 5.06 -28.64
C ALA A 295 10.02 5.49 -28.75
N ALA A 296 9.34 5.11 -29.83
CA ALA A 296 7.94 5.46 -30.07
C ALA A 296 6.98 4.81 -29.06
N LEU A 297 7.27 3.59 -28.61
CA LEU A 297 6.41 2.81 -27.71
C LEU A 297 6.93 2.79 -26.26
N HIS A 298 7.90 3.64 -25.91
CA HIS A 298 8.54 3.63 -24.59
C HIS A 298 7.52 3.88 -23.47
N GLN A 299 6.65 4.87 -23.63
CA GLN A 299 5.62 5.20 -22.64
C GLN A 299 4.60 4.07 -22.48
N ASP A 300 4.23 3.40 -23.58
CA ASP A 300 3.29 2.26 -23.52
C ASP A 300 3.94 1.03 -22.86
N ALA A 301 5.24 0.81 -23.09
CA ALA A 301 6.02 -0.23 -22.44
C ALA A 301 6.14 0.00 -20.92
N GLU A 302 6.37 1.24 -20.48
CA GLU A 302 6.35 1.58 -19.05
C GLU A 302 4.96 1.36 -18.44
N ARG A 303 3.92 1.84 -19.12
CA ARG A 303 2.53 1.74 -18.61
C ARG A 303 2.07 0.30 -18.46
N ILE A 304 2.38 -0.58 -19.42
CA ILE A 304 2.05 -2.01 -19.27
C ILE A 304 2.97 -2.71 -18.27
N GLY A 305 4.22 -2.25 -18.13
CA GLY A 305 5.17 -2.71 -17.11
C GLY A 305 4.64 -2.53 -15.68
N VAL A 306 4.01 -1.40 -15.40
CA VAL A 306 3.35 -1.13 -14.10
C VAL A 306 2.25 -2.13 -13.77
N LEU A 307 1.56 -2.66 -14.79
CA LEU A 307 0.50 -3.67 -14.62
C LEU A 307 1.07 -5.11 -14.55
N GLY A 308 2.40 -5.27 -14.52
CA GLY A 308 3.05 -6.58 -14.53
C GLY A 308 3.10 -7.23 -15.91
N GLY A 309 3.01 -6.43 -16.98
CA GLY A 309 3.17 -6.88 -18.35
C GLY A 309 4.50 -6.46 -18.97
N ALA A 310 4.67 -6.77 -20.24
CA ALA A 310 5.85 -6.41 -21.02
C ALA A 310 5.47 -6.09 -22.46
N LEU A 311 6.18 -5.12 -23.05
CA LEU A 311 6.12 -4.80 -24.47
C LEU A 311 7.54 -4.90 -25.03
N GLU A 312 7.76 -5.85 -25.92
CA GLU A 312 9.07 -6.13 -26.52
C GLU A 312 9.03 -5.84 -28.02
N CYS A 313 9.94 -5.00 -28.50
CA CYS A 313 10.07 -4.63 -29.91
C CYS A 313 11.33 -5.23 -30.52
N GLY A 314 11.18 -5.93 -31.64
CA GLY A 314 12.27 -6.40 -32.48
C GLY A 314 12.03 -6.08 -33.94
N VAL A 315 13.10 -6.05 -34.73
CA VAL A 315 13.04 -6.02 -36.20
C VAL A 315 13.90 -7.17 -36.70
N THR A 316 13.35 -7.99 -37.60
CA THR A 316 14.03 -9.13 -38.19
C THR A 316 13.67 -9.21 -39.67
N ASP A 317 14.68 -9.18 -40.53
CA ASP A 317 14.53 -9.25 -41.99
C ASP A 317 13.55 -8.21 -42.57
N GLY A 318 13.57 -6.97 -42.05
CA GLY A 318 12.68 -5.89 -42.48
C GLY A 318 11.26 -5.91 -41.88
N PHE A 319 10.95 -6.93 -41.07
CA PHE A 319 9.67 -7.01 -40.36
C PHE A 319 9.82 -6.60 -38.90
N ALA A 320 8.94 -5.72 -38.44
CA ALA A 320 8.76 -5.49 -37.02
C ALA A 320 8.02 -6.68 -36.40
N VAL A 321 8.47 -7.09 -35.22
CA VAL A 321 7.78 -8.02 -34.34
C VAL A 321 7.64 -7.34 -32.99
N VAL A 322 6.42 -7.01 -32.62
CA VAL A 322 6.10 -6.41 -31.32
C VAL A 322 5.28 -7.41 -30.51
N SER A 323 5.77 -7.78 -29.34
CA SER A 323 5.09 -8.72 -28.44
C SER A 323 4.60 -8.00 -27.19
N VAL A 324 3.31 -8.08 -26.93
CA VAL A 324 2.65 -7.51 -25.75
C VAL A 324 2.18 -8.67 -24.88
N ARG A 325 2.52 -8.65 -23.59
CA ARG A 325 2.14 -9.68 -22.62
C ARG A 325 1.65 -9.04 -21.33
N LEU A 326 0.60 -9.60 -20.70
CA LEU A 326 0.07 -9.11 -19.43
C LEU A 326 -0.60 -10.24 -18.62
N ALA A 327 -0.13 -10.46 -17.39
CA ALA A 327 -0.63 -11.54 -16.52
C ALA A 327 -2.14 -11.44 -16.22
N ASP A 328 -2.81 -12.60 -16.04
CA ASP A 328 -4.26 -12.66 -15.90
C ASP A 328 -4.84 -12.38 -14.51
N ARG A 329 -3.94 -12.26 -13.53
CA ARG A 329 -4.19 -11.80 -12.17
C ARG A 329 -3.26 -10.62 -11.94
N THR A 330 -3.70 -9.66 -11.14
CA THR A 330 -2.79 -8.68 -10.53
C THR A 330 -1.81 -9.42 -9.62
N SER A 331 -0.75 -9.97 -10.21
CA SER A 331 0.53 -10.12 -9.53
C SER A 331 0.87 -8.71 -9.05
N SER A 332 0.96 -8.50 -7.72
CA SER A 332 1.50 -7.24 -7.23
C SER A 332 2.84 -7.01 -7.92
N ALA A 333 3.15 -5.79 -8.37
CA ALA A 333 4.42 -5.44 -9.00
C ALA A 333 5.64 -5.94 -8.20
N ILE A 334 5.48 -6.13 -6.89
CA ILE A 334 6.49 -6.75 -6.01
C ILE A 334 6.83 -8.19 -6.39
N THR A 335 5.86 -9.00 -6.83
CA THR A 335 6.12 -10.42 -7.13
C THR A 335 6.91 -10.56 -8.43
N SER A 336 6.57 -9.79 -9.48
CA SER A 336 7.32 -9.76 -10.74
C SER A 336 8.70 -9.10 -10.59
N GLN A 337 8.82 -7.99 -9.85
CA GLN A 337 10.12 -7.40 -9.52
C GLN A 337 10.94 -8.29 -8.56
N GLY A 338 10.26 -9.03 -7.69
CA GLY A 338 10.85 -9.95 -6.72
C GLY A 338 11.52 -11.17 -7.36
N GLU A 339 11.05 -11.61 -8.53
CA GLU A 339 11.71 -12.66 -9.32
C GLU A 339 13.13 -12.27 -9.76
N GLY A 340 13.37 -10.97 -10.01
CA GLY A 340 14.70 -10.43 -10.32
C GLY A 340 15.57 -10.11 -9.10
N SER A 341 15.04 -10.17 -7.88
CA SER A 341 15.75 -9.75 -6.65
C SER A 341 16.22 -10.94 -5.82
N ALA A 342 17.53 -11.19 -5.80
CA ALA A 342 18.14 -12.26 -5.00
C ALA A 342 17.91 -12.09 -3.49
N LEU A 343 17.84 -10.85 -2.99
CA LEU A 343 17.47 -10.57 -1.61
C LEU A 343 16.02 -10.99 -1.32
N PHE A 344 15.08 -10.58 -2.17
CA PHE A 344 13.67 -10.91 -2.00
C PHE A 344 13.45 -12.43 -2.01
N GLN A 345 14.11 -13.16 -2.91
CA GLN A 345 14.03 -14.63 -2.94
C GLN A 345 14.59 -15.27 -1.67
N ARG A 346 15.77 -14.84 -1.20
CA ARG A 346 16.35 -15.33 0.06
C ARG A 346 15.43 -15.09 1.26
N VAL A 347 14.77 -13.94 1.31
CA VAL A 347 13.81 -13.62 2.39
C VAL A 347 12.52 -14.42 2.23
N SER A 348 11.99 -14.57 1.02
CA SER A 348 10.82 -15.41 0.75
C SER A 348 11.04 -16.85 1.21
N ASP A 349 12.21 -17.43 0.91
CA ASP A 349 12.58 -18.77 1.36
C ASP A 349 12.77 -18.84 2.88
N LEU A 350 13.34 -17.80 3.50
CA LEU A 350 13.41 -17.70 4.96
C LEU A 350 12.02 -17.71 5.61
N VAL A 351 11.07 -16.98 5.01
CA VAL A 351 9.68 -16.92 5.50
C VAL A 351 8.99 -18.27 5.36
N LYS A 352 9.18 -18.97 4.23
CA LYS A 352 8.67 -20.35 4.04
C LYS A 352 9.24 -21.32 5.07
N GLN A 353 10.54 -21.25 5.35
CA GLN A 353 11.16 -22.06 6.38
C GLN A 353 10.62 -21.74 7.78
N GLY A 354 10.35 -20.46 8.09
CA GLY A 354 9.72 -20.05 9.35
C GLY A 354 8.29 -20.56 9.50
N GLN A 355 7.52 -20.49 8.41
CA GLN A 355 6.21 -21.10 8.27
C GLN A 355 6.23 -22.60 8.56
N GLU A 356 7.15 -23.35 7.97
CA GLU A 356 7.31 -24.80 8.19
C GLU A 356 7.71 -25.13 9.63
N ALA A 357 8.66 -24.38 10.19
CA ALA A 357 9.15 -24.57 11.56
C ALA A 357 8.09 -24.28 12.63
N ALA A 358 7.14 -23.38 12.35
CA ALA A 358 6.09 -22.99 13.30
C ALA A 358 4.97 -24.04 13.46
N GLY A 359 4.89 -25.05 12.59
CA GLY A 359 3.83 -26.07 12.63
C GLY A 359 2.43 -25.49 12.42
N ALA A 360 1.42 -25.97 13.16
CA ALA A 360 0.05 -25.44 13.15
C ALA A 360 -0.22 -24.58 14.40
N GLY A 361 -1.07 -23.55 14.27
CA GLY A 361 -1.55 -22.72 15.39
C GLY A 361 -1.14 -21.24 15.34
N PRO A 362 -1.17 -20.52 16.47
CA PRO A 362 -0.98 -19.06 16.50
C PRO A 362 0.40 -18.58 16.02
N ALA A 363 1.44 -19.39 16.20
CA ALA A 363 2.77 -19.08 15.66
C ALA A 363 2.78 -19.11 14.13
N ARG A 364 2.14 -20.11 13.52
CA ARG A 364 1.98 -20.25 12.08
C ARG A 364 1.18 -19.10 11.47
N ALA A 365 0.08 -18.72 12.10
CA ALA A 365 -0.74 -17.59 11.65
C ALA A 365 0.05 -16.27 11.54
N ARG A 366 1.00 -16.03 12.45
CA ARG A 366 1.89 -14.85 12.39
C ARG A 366 2.88 -14.93 11.22
N TRP A 367 3.44 -16.11 10.95
CA TRP A 367 4.28 -16.32 9.77
C TRP A 367 3.49 -16.23 8.46
N ASP A 368 2.25 -16.70 8.44
CA ASP A 368 1.36 -16.56 7.28
C ASP A 368 0.97 -15.10 7.04
N ALA A 369 0.72 -14.31 8.10
CA ALA A 369 0.49 -12.87 7.98
C ALA A 369 1.73 -12.14 7.44
N LEU A 370 2.93 -12.53 7.89
CA LEU A 370 4.19 -12.00 7.37
C LEU A 370 4.38 -12.34 5.88
N ALA A 371 4.14 -13.61 5.50
CA ALA A 371 4.19 -14.05 4.10
C ALA A 371 3.18 -13.29 3.23
N ALA A 372 1.95 -13.10 3.73
CA ALA A 372 0.94 -12.31 3.05
C ALA A 372 1.40 -10.85 2.88
N ARG A 373 1.96 -10.22 3.91
CA ARG A 373 2.46 -8.83 3.84
C ARG A 373 3.69 -8.68 2.95
N LEU A 374 4.53 -9.71 2.80
CA LEU A 374 5.74 -9.67 1.97
C LEU A 374 5.42 -9.37 0.50
N VAL A 375 4.33 -9.91 -0.04
CA VAL A 375 3.93 -9.73 -1.44
C VAL A 375 3.00 -8.53 -1.67
N GLN A 376 2.62 -7.81 -0.62
CA GLN A 376 1.76 -6.62 -0.73
C GLN A 376 2.57 -5.38 -1.08
N PRO A 377 2.02 -4.48 -1.92
CA PRO A 377 2.68 -3.25 -2.37
C PRO A 377 3.21 -2.40 -1.19
N PRO A 378 4.19 -1.52 -1.45
CA PRO A 378 4.60 -0.53 -0.47
C PRO A 378 3.42 0.35 -0.08
N ARG A 379 3.39 0.81 1.16
CA ARG A 379 2.30 1.61 1.70
C ARG A 379 2.81 3.01 2.02
N LEU A 380 2.17 4.03 1.45
CA LEU A 380 2.49 5.43 1.66
C LEU A 380 1.39 6.09 2.49
N ALA A 381 1.71 6.59 3.67
CA ALA A 381 0.81 7.46 4.42
C ALA A 381 0.90 8.89 3.87
N VAL A 382 -0.23 9.50 3.55
CA VAL A 382 -0.31 10.95 3.30
C VAL A 382 -0.97 11.57 4.52
N VAL A 383 -0.20 12.37 5.25
CA VAL A 383 -0.65 13.09 6.45
C VAL A 383 -0.99 14.52 6.05
N ALA A 384 -2.27 14.86 6.08
CA ALA A 384 -2.76 16.18 5.73
C ALA A 384 -3.98 16.57 6.57
N ASP A 385 -4.32 17.85 6.56
CA ASP A 385 -5.59 18.32 7.12
C ASP A 385 -6.79 17.86 6.28
N ALA A 386 -7.99 17.93 6.86
CA ALA A 386 -9.25 17.49 6.24
C ALA A 386 -9.51 18.03 4.82
N ASP A 387 -9.07 19.27 4.56
CA ASP A 387 -9.23 19.97 3.28
C ASP A 387 -8.02 19.81 2.34
N GLY A 388 -6.95 19.14 2.78
CA GLY A 388 -5.65 19.09 2.10
C GLY A 388 -5.41 17.84 1.24
N ALA A 389 -6.36 16.91 1.17
CA ALA A 389 -6.25 15.71 0.34
C ALA A 389 -6.82 15.98 -1.07
N ASP A 390 -5.96 16.20 -2.06
CA ASP A 390 -6.39 16.21 -3.46
C ASP A 390 -6.66 14.77 -3.91
N PRO A 391 -7.91 14.37 -4.21
CA PRO A 391 -8.23 13.00 -4.62
C PRO A 391 -7.47 12.53 -5.87
N SER A 392 -7.04 13.46 -6.72
CA SER A 392 -6.28 13.14 -7.94
C SER A 392 -4.83 12.73 -7.67
N GLU A 393 -4.23 13.20 -6.57
CA GLU A 393 -2.90 12.77 -6.13
C GLU A 393 -2.93 11.30 -5.60
N LEU A 394 -4.05 10.91 -4.98
CA LEU A 394 -4.23 9.53 -4.46
C LEU A 394 -4.40 8.50 -5.58
N ASP A 395 -5.12 8.85 -6.64
CA ASP A 395 -5.31 7.97 -7.79
C ASP A 395 -3.99 7.72 -8.52
N SER A 396 -3.13 8.74 -8.64
CA SER A 396 -1.86 8.67 -9.37
C SER A 396 -0.85 7.72 -8.72
N ALA A 397 -0.64 7.81 -7.40
CA ALA A 397 0.26 6.89 -6.69
C ALA A 397 -0.30 5.46 -6.59
N SER A 398 -1.62 5.31 -6.52
CA SER A 398 -2.27 3.99 -6.57
C SER A 398 -2.06 3.31 -7.93
N LEU A 399 -2.09 4.09 -9.02
CA LEU A 399 -1.79 3.60 -10.37
C LEU A 399 -0.32 3.17 -10.51
N LEU A 400 0.60 3.75 -9.74
CA LEU A 400 2.03 3.37 -9.74
C LEU A 400 2.34 2.08 -8.96
N GLY A 401 1.35 1.47 -8.30
CA GLY A 401 1.56 0.23 -7.54
C GLY A 401 1.92 0.44 -6.06
N VAL A 402 1.58 1.59 -5.49
CA VAL A 402 1.70 1.91 -4.06
C VAL A 402 0.32 1.97 -3.43
N THR A 403 0.14 1.42 -2.23
CA THR A 403 -1.11 1.61 -1.46
C THR A 403 -1.04 2.92 -0.70
N VAL A 404 -1.87 3.89 -1.07
CA VAL A 404 -1.95 5.17 -0.36
C VAL A 404 -2.93 5.06 0.81
N VAL A 405 -2.51 5.52 1.98
CA VAL A 405 -3.33 5.58 3.20
C VAL A 405 -3.43 7.02 3.67
N PHE A 406 -4.66 7.50 3.84
CA PHE A 406 -4.87 8.85 4.33
C PHE A 406 -4.88 8.92 5.86
N ALA A 407 -4.12 9.86 6.40
CA ALA A 407 -4.04 10.16 7.81
C ALA A 407 -4.42 11.62 8.07
N GLU A 408 -5.67 11.81 8.48
CA GLU A 408 -6.18 13.11 8.92
C GLU A 408 -5.73 13.39 10.36
N GLY A 409 -5.24 14.60 10.62
CA GLY A 409 -4.89 15.07 11.96
C GLY A 409 -3.45 15.59 12.07
N PRO A 410 -3.06 16.06 13.27
CA PRO A 410 -1.71 16.56 13.50
C PRO A 410 -0.69 15.45 13.31
N ALA A 411 0.43 15.78 12.66
CA ALA A 411 1.60 14.91 12.57
C ALA A 411 2.33 14.88 13.93
N ASP A 412 1.77 14.11 14.88
CA ASP A 412 2.20 13.99 16.28
C ASP A 412 2.63 12.57 16.68
N ARG A 413 3.11 12.43 17.92
CA ARG A 413 3.62 11.15 18.42
C ARG A 413 2.62 9.99 18.27
N GLU A 414 1.35 10.23 18.54
CA GLU A 414 0.31 9.20 18.53
C GLU A 414 0.09 8.67 17.11
N LEU A 415 -0.03 9.58 16.14
CA LEU A 415 -0.15 9.19 14.74
C LEU A 415 1.10 8.44 14.24
N ALA A 416 2.30 8.86 14.64
CA ALA A 416 3.53 8.16 14.27
C ALA A 416 3.56 6.72 14.83
N GLU A 417 3.15 6.50 16.08
CA GLU A 417 3.07 5.17 16.68
C GLU A 417 2.01 4.29 15.98
N GLU A 418 0.87 4.89 15.61
CA GLU A 418 -0.20 4.21 14.86
C GLU A 418 0.28 3.74 13.48
N LEU A 419 0.96 4.60 12.73
CA LEU A 419 1.47 4.31 11.38
C LEU A 419 2.57 3.24 11.37
N LEU A 420 3.19 2.96 12.51
CA LEU A 420 4.20 1.90 12.66
C LEU A 420 3.60 0.56 13.12
N ALA A 421 2.38 0.57 13.66
CA ALA A 421 1.72 -0.62 14.20
C ALA A 421 1.08 -1.45 13.08
N ASP A 422 1.50 -2.72 12.95
CA ASP A 422 0.90 -3.67 12.00
C ASP A 422 -0.61 -3.88 12.25
N ASP A 423 -1.02 -3.85 13.52
CA ASP A 423 -2.40 -3.98 14.00
C ASP A 423 -3.14 -2.64 14.17
N GLY A 424 -2.48 -1.53 13.82
CA GLY A 424 -3.09 -0.21 13.80
C GLY A 424 -4.25 -0.12 12.80
N PRO A 425 -5.17 0.85 12.96
CA PRO A 425 -6.33 1.01 12.06
C PRO A 425 -5.94 1.31 10.61
N ARG A 426 -4.73 1.84 10.41
CA ARG A 426 -4.10 2.06 9.11
C ARG A 426 -3.07 0.99 8.76
N GLY A 427 -2.70 0.11 9.68
CA GLY A 427 -1.58 -0.85 9.55
C GLY A 427 -0.23 -0.17 9.30
N SER A 428 0.85 -0.93 9.37
CA SER A 428 2.20 -0.38 9.17
C SER A 428 2.41 0.17 7.76
N VAL A 429 3.13 1.30 7.68
CA VAL A 429 3.49 1.97 6.42
C VAL A 429 4.99 1.91 6.15
N ASP A 430 5.34 2.08 4.88
CA ASP A 430 6.72 2.03 4.40
C ASP A 430 7.28 3.45 4.16
N ALA A 431 6.40 4.43 3.92
CA ALA A 431 6.75 5.86 3.84
C ALA A 431 5.62 6.76 4.35
N VAL A 432 5.97 7.99 4.67
CA VAL A 432 5.09 9.07 5.11
C VAL A 432 5.40 10.33 4.32
N LEU A 433 4.37 10.91 3.72
CA LEU A 433 4.39 12.25 3.14
C LEU A 433 3.55 13.18 4.02
N CYS A 434 4.21 14.14 4.66
CA CYS A 434 3.56 15.17 5.48
C CYS A 434 3.26 16.41 4.64
N ARG A 435 1.98 16.77 4.53
CA ARG A 435 1.51 18.07 4.01
C ARG A 435 1.33 19.10 5.13
N VAL A 436 1.26 18.63 6.37
CA VAL A 436 1.25 19.44 7.59
C VAL A 436 2.63 19.37 8.27
N PRO A 437 3.11 20.44 8.94
CA PRO A 437 4.43 20.44 9.55
C PRO A 437 4.51 19.41 10.70
N PRO A 438 5.40 18.39 10.63
CA PRO A 438 5.47 17.36 11.65
C PRO A 438 6.12 17.86 12.93
N SER A 439 5.65 17.35 14.07
CA SER A 439 6.23 17.64 15.38
C SER A 439 7.62 16.98 15.53
N PRO A 440 8.51 17.50 16.41
CA PRO A 440 9.80 16.86 16.68
C PRO A 440 9.65 15.42 17.20
N GLU A 441 8.58 15.13 17.92
CA GLU A 441 8.28 13.79 18.45
C GLU A 441 7.84 12.84 17.35
N PHE A 442 7.01 13.30 16.40
CA PHE A 442 6.64 12.53 15.21
C PHE A 442 7.87 12.07 14.44
N ARG A 443 8.79 13.01 14.13
CA ARG A 443 10.06 12.70 13.45
C ARG A 443 10.89 11.71 14.26
N ALA A 444 10.97 11.90 15.58
CA ALA A 444 11.78 11.04 16.45
C ALA A 444 11.25 9.61 16.57
N VAL A 445 9.92 9.41 16.53
CA VAL A 445 9.30 8.07 16.54
C VAL A 445 9.58 7.34 15.24
N LEU A 446 9.27 7.95 14.09
CA LEU A 446 9.52 7.34 12.78
C LEU A 446 10.99 7.00 12.57
N ARG A 447 11.91 7.87 13.02
CA ARG A 447 13.35 7.65 12.91
C ARG A 447 13.86 6.47 13.75
N ARG A 448 13.23 6.20 14.90
CA ARG A 448 13.62 5.12 15.81
C ARG A 448 12.90 3.81 15.52
N ALA A 449 11.96 3.81 14.58
CA ALA A 449 11.24 2.63 14.18
C ALA A 449 12.22 1.55 13.69
N ALA A 450 11.98 0.30 14.11
CA ALA A 450 12.75 -0.84 13.63
C ALA A 450 12.54 -1.06 12.12
N GLN A 451 11.31 -0.78 11.66
CA GLN A 451 11.01 -0.60 10.25
C GLN A 451 11.36 0.84 9.89
N ARG A 452 12.48 1.06 9.20
CA ARG A 452 12.78 2.41 8.71
C ARG A 452 11.68 2.84 7.73
N VAL A 453 11.18 4.06 7.92
CA VAL A 453 10.11 4.65 7.14
C VAL A 453 10.66 5.94 6.51
N GLU A 454 10.52 6.06 5.19
CA GLU A 454 10.88 7.31 4.50
C GLU A 454 9.93 8.42 4.98
N LEU A 455 10.48 9.55 5.43
CA LEU A 455 9.69 10.74 5.77
C LEU A 455 10.02 11.86 4.78
N SER A 456 8.99 12.35 4.09
CA SER A 456 9.09 13.47 3.17
C SER A 456 8.13 14.60 3.56
N GLU A 457 8.61 15.84 3.50
CA GLU A 457 7.81 17.06 3.77
C GLU A 457 7.62 17.91 2.49
N SER A 458 8.44 17.71 1.46
CA SER A 458 8.51 18.60 0.29
C SER A 458 8.36 17.89 -1.07
N ALA A 459 8.41 16.56 -1.12
CA ALA A 459 8.25 15.83 -2.38
C ALA A 459 6.79 15.83 -2.86
N CYS A 460 6.58 15.66 -4.16
CA CYS A 460 5.26 15.29 -4.67
C CYS A 460 4.98 13.80 -4.41
N VAL A 461 3.70 13.42 -4.41
CA VAL A 461 3.29 12.03 -4.14
C VAL A 461 3.90 11.06 -5.14
N ASP A 462 3.94 11.44 -6.42
CA ASP A 462 4.47 10.60 -7.50
C ASP A 462 5.97 10.33 -7.36
N ASP A 463 6.75 11.27 -6.82
CA ASP A 463 8.19 11.06 -6.60
C ASP A 463 8.45 10.06 -5.48
N VAL A 464 7.69 10.16 -4.38
CA VAL A 464 7.75 9.17 -3.29
C VAL A 464 7.26 7.82 -3.80
N ALA A 465 6.16 7.79 -4.55
CA ALA A 465 5.61 6.55 -5.10
C ALA A 465 6.60 5.86 -6.05
N ARG A 466 7.25 6.60 -6.96
CA ARG A 466 8.27 6.07 -7.87
C ARG A 466 9.47 5.49 -7.12
N ARG A 467 9.95 6.16 -6.06
CA ARG A 467 11.01 5.61 -5.19
C ARG A 467 10.60 4.32 -4.50
N LEU A 468 9.40 4.30 -3.93
CA LEU A 468 8.87 3.10 -3.28
C LEU A 468 8.75 1.91 -4.22
N VAL A 469 8.30 2.14 -5.45
CA VAL A 469 8.20 1.10 -6.50
C VAL A 469 9.58 0.64 -6.94
N THR A 470 10.52 1.57 -7.09
CA THR A 470 11.92 1.28 -7.43
C THR A 470 12.58 0.35 -6.41
N TRP A 471 12.30 0.56 -5.12
CA TRP A 471 12.87 -0.19 -4.01
C TRP A 471 11.94 -1.28 -3.46
N ALA A 472 10.81 -1.57 -4.11
CA ALA A 472 9.74 -2.37 -3.51
C ALA A 472 10.19 -3.76 -3.03
N PRO A 473 11.01 -4.55 -3.77
CA PRO A 473 11.49 -5.84 -3.29
C PRO A 473 12.40 -5.70 -2.05
N VAL A 474 13.21 -4.65 -1.97
CA VAL A 474 14.13 -4.40 -0.85
C VAL A 474 13.36 -3.90 0.37
N ILE A 475 12.39 -3.00 0.19
CA ILE A 475 11.47 -2.55 1.24
C ILE A 475 10.72 -3.74 1.82
N ALA A 476 10.17 -4.60 0.96
CA ALA A 476 9.46 -5.81 1.38
C ALA A 476 10.38 -6.77 2.16
N ALA A 477 11.61 -6.98 1.67
CA ALA A 477 12.61 -7.82 2.33
C ALA A 477 13.03 -7.27 3.70
N ARG A 478 13.36 -5.97 3.79
CA ARG A 478 13.68 -5.26 5.04
C ARG A 478 12.55 -5.40 6.04
N ARG A 479 11.31 -5.13 5.59
CA ARG A 479 10.10 -5.27 6.41
C ARG A 479 9.95 -6.67 6.97
N ALA A 480 10.05 -7.68 6.12
CA ALA A 480 9.93 -9.07 6.51
C ALA A 480 11.03 -9.53 7.48
N ILE A 481 12.28 -9.10 7.30
CA ILE A 481 13.39 -9.40 8.22
C ILE A 481 13.11 -8.84 9.61
N THR A 482 12.69 -7.57 9.70
CA THR A 482 12.38 -6.93 10.97
C THR A 482 11.18 -7.58 11.66
N SER A 483 10.11 -7.91 10.92
CA SER A 483 8.97 -8.65 11.48
C SER A 483 9.35 -10.07 11.90
N ALA A 484 10.20 -10.76 11.12
CA ALA A 484 10.67 -12.11 11.42
C ALA A 484 11.47 -12.16 12.73
N ARG A 485 12.28 -11.13 13.04
CA ARG A 485 12.99 -11.00 14.33
C ARG A 485 12.04 -11.06 15.52
N GLY A 486 10.85 -10.48 15.41
CA GLY A 486 9.81 -10.54 16.45
C GLY A 486 9.22 -11.95 16.65
N LEU A 487 9.35 -12.83 15.65
CA LEU A 487 8.84 -14.21 15.68
C LEU A 487 9.90 -15.22 16.15
N LEU A 488 11.20 -14.89 16.04
CA LEU A 488 12.32 -15.75 16.44
C LEU A 488 12.29 -16.25 17.90
N PRO A 489 11.80 -15.49 18.90
CA PRO A 489 11.68 -15.98 20.28
C PRO A 489 10.80 -17.23 20.42
N GLY A 490 9.86 -17.45 19.48
CA GLY A 490 9.01 -18.64 19.44
C GLY A 490 9.69 -19.91 18.94
N LEU A 491 10.93 -19.82 18.43
CA LEU A 491 11.72 -20.94 17.93
C LEU A 491 12.77 -21.40 18.96
N PRO A 492 13.23 -22.67 18.90
CA PRO A 492 14.36 -23.17 19.70
C PRO A 492 15.62 -22.29 19.56
N ALA A 493 16.44 -22.26 20.59
CA ALA A 493 17.61 -21.37 20.64
C ALA A 493 18.68 -21.71 19.59
N ASP A 494 18.78 -22.98 19.23
CA ASP A 494 19.68 -23.56 18.23
C ASP A 494 19.08 -23.62 16.82
N HIS A 495 17.86 -23.09 16.62
CA HIS A 495 17.19 -23.16 15.33
C HIS A 495 17.95 -22.33 14.27
N PRO A 496 18.29 -22.91 13.10
CA PRO A 496 19.13 -22.26 12.08
C PRO A 496 18.57 -20.93 11.57
N LEU A 497 17.25 -20.77 11.56
CA LEU A 497 16.57 -19.52 11.18
C LEU A 497 16.99 -18.30 11.98
N ARG A 498 17.34 -18.45 13.27
CA ARG A 498 17.76 -17.32 14.10
C ARG A 498 19.02 -16.67 13.53
N TRP A 499 19.99 -17.49 13.13
CA TRP A 499 21.21 -17.01 12.49
C TRP A 499 20.98 -16.57 11.04
N SER A 500 20.11 -17.24 10.29
CA SER A 500 19.78 -16.85 8.92
C SER A 500 19.21 -15.43 8.82
N VAL A 501 18.33 -15.02 9.74
CA VAL A 501 17.77 -13.65 9.76
C VAL A 501 18.87 -12.62 9.97
N ASP A 502 19.72 -12.80 10.98
CA ASP A 502 20.78 -11.84 11.28
C ASP A 502 21.87 -11.82 10.20
N ARG A 503 22.19 -12.96 9.61
CA ARG A 503 23.10 -13.04 8.47
C ARG A 503 22.55 -12.26 7.27
N ILE A 504 21.31 -12.51 6.85
CA ILE A 504 20.73 -11.80 5.70
C ILE A 504 20.68 -10.30 5.96
N ALA A 505 20.30 -9.89 7.17
CA ALA A 505 20.27 -8.48 7.55
C ALA A 505 21.66 -7.81 7.54
N ALA A 506 22.71 -8.52 7.94
CA ALA A 506 24.07 -7.98 8.02
C ALA A 506 24.81 -8.00 6.66
N GLU A 507 24.52 -8.99 5.81
CA GLU A 507 25.23 -9.18 4.53
C GLU A 507 24.56 -8.48 3.34
N SER A 508 23.31 -8.03 3.46
CA SER A 508 22.62 -7.36 2.36
C SER A 508 23.07 -5.91 2.19
N HIS A 509 23.78 -5.68 1.08
CA HIS A 509 24.21 -4.34 0.68
C HIS A 509 23.02 -3.49 0.26
N GLU A 510 22.00 -4.07 -0.36
CA GLU A 510 20.80 -3.37 -0.84
C GLU A 510 19.98 -2.77 0.31
N ILE A 511 19.89 -3.45 1.46
CA ILE A 511 19.26 -2.89 2.67
C ILE A 511 20.09 -1.72 3.20
N THR A 512 21.42 -1.84 3.16
CA THR A 512 22.33 -0.78 3.60
C THR A 512 22.22 0.46 2.71
N GLU A 513 22.05 0.28 1.40
CA GLU A 513 21.80 1.38 0.45
C GLU A 513 20.48 2.09 0.73
N LEU A 514 19.40 1.33 0.93
CA LEU A 514 18.07 1.89 1.24
C LEU A 514 18.07 2.64 2.58
N ASP A 515 18.67 2.07 3.63
CA ASP A 515 18.74 2.71 4.95
C ASP A 515 19.52 4.04 4.92
N LEU A 516 20.57 4.11 4.11
CA LEU A 516 21.36 5.31 3.89
C LEU A 516 20.61 6.33 3.02
N LEU A 517 19.87 5.87 2.01
CA LEU A 517 19.02 6.72 1.18
C LEU A 517 17.93 7.40 2.03
N ASP A 518 17.22 6.64 2.85
CA ASP A 518 16.21 7.14 3.79
C ASP A 518 16.81 8.21 4.73
N GLU A 519 18.04 7.99 5.21
CA GLU A 519 18.75 8.94 6.07
C GLU A 519 19.12 10.24 5.34
N LEU A 520 19.59 10.16 4.10
CA LEU A 520 19.94 11.34 3.30
C LEU A 520 18.70 12.16 2.89
N LEU A 521 17.61 11.48 2.53
CA LEU A 521 16.35 12.14 2.14
C LEU A 521 15.63 12.80 3.31
N GLY A 522 15.76 12.23 4.52
CA GLY A 522 15.14 12.79 5.73
C GLY A 522 15.66 14.17 6.14
N GLY A 523 16.74 14.69 5.54
CA GLY A 523 17.20 16.09 5.64
C GLY A 523 17.73 16.56 7.01
N GLU A 524 17.53 15.79 8.08
CA GLU A 524 17.96 16.14 9.44
C GLU A 524 19.44 15.85 9.71
N THR A 525 20.05 15.00 8.89
CA THR A 525 21.47 14.65 9.01
C THR A 525 22.36 15.55 8.18
N ARG A 526 23.44 16.05 8.78
CA ARG A 526 24.47 16.86 8.10
C ARG A 526 25.50 16.01 7.34
N LEU A 527 25.14 14.77 7.00
CA LEU A 527 26.01 13.84 6.28
C LEU A 527 26.34 14.39 4.90
N LEU A 528 27.59 14.22 4.48
CA LEU A 528 28.03 14.55 3.13
C LEU A 528 27.59 15.95 2.66
N ARG A 529 27.69 16.95 3.55
CA ARG A 529 27.23 18.32 3.27
C ARG A 529 27.80 18.84 1.94
N GLY A 530 26.90 19.29 1.05
CA GLY A 530 27.24 19.80 -0.28
C GLY A 530 27.35 18.74 -1.39
N VAL A 531 27.37 17.44 -1.05
CA VAL A 531 27.39 16.33 -2.02
C VAL A 531 26.33 15.26 -1.75
N ALA A 532 25.39 15.52 -0.84
CA ALA A 532 24.32 14.59 -0.46
C ALA A 532 23.39 14.22 -1.62
N ALA A 533 23.10 15.15 -2.53
CA ALA A 533 22.27 14.87 -3.71
C ALA A 533 22.94 13.86 -4.66
N ASP A 534 24.26 13.98 -4.86
CA ASP A 534 25.02 13.02 -5.68
C ASP A 534 25.10 11.64 -5.02
N ALA A 535 25.18 11.61 -3.68
CA ALA A 535 25.12 10.36 -2.92
C ALA A 535 23.73 9.72 -3.02
N ALA A 536 22.65 10.49 -2.84
CA ALA A 536 21.28 10.00 -2.96
C ALA A 536 20.98 9.48 -4.37
N ARG A 537 21.43 10.18 -5.42
CA ARG A 537 21.32 9.70 -6.81
C ARG A 537 22.06 8.39 -7.01
N LEU A 538 23.33 8.30 -6.57
CA LEU A 538 24.08 7.05 -6.64
C LEU A 538 23.43 5.92 -5.83
N LEU A 539 22.76 6.23 -4.72
CA LEU A 539 22.00 5.25 -3.95
C LEU A 539 20.66 4.88 -4.59
N GLY A 540 20.24 5.55 -5.66
CA GLY A 540 19.05 5.19 -6.43
C GLY A 540 17.80 6.00 -6.10
N ALA A 541 17.96 7.26 -5.69
CA ALA A 541 16.84 8.19 -5.48
C ALA A 541 16.00 8.45 -6.75
N GLU A 542 16.61 8.30 -7.93
CA GLU A 542 16.01 8.57 -9.25
C GLU A 542 15.79 7.29 -10.07
N GLY A 543 16.18 6.12 -9.55
CA GLY A 543 16.12 4.83 -10.26
C GLY A 543 17.22 3.86 -9.81
N THR A 544 17.02 2.56 -9.99
CA THR A 544 17.99 1.52 -9.61
C THR A 544 18.90 1.05 -10.75
N ASP A 545 18.62 1.45 -12.00
CA ASP A 545 19.48 1.10 -13.12
C ASP A 545 20.80 1.90 -13.08
N PRO A 546 21.89 1.37 -13.66
CA PRO A 546 23.19 2.03 -13.62
C PRO A 546 23.21 3.45 -14.21
N ARG A 547 22.39 3.75 -15.24
CA ARG A 547 22.41 5.05 -15.92
C ARG A 547 21.80 6.12 -15.02
N SER A 548 20.62 5.85 -14.46
CA SER A 548 19.97 6.75 -13.49
C SER A 548 20.85 6.99 -12.26
N ARG A 549 21.45 5.92 -11.69
CA ARG A 549 22.34 6.05 -10.51
C ARG A 549 23.58 6.88 -10.78
N LEU A 550 24.11 6.84 -12.00
CA LEU A 550 25.31 7.58 -12.40
C LEU A 550 24.99 8.97 -12.97
N GLY A 551 23.71 9.31 -13.16
CA GLY A 551 23.29 10.56 -13.80
C GLY A 551 23.68 10.62 -15.29
N LEU A 552 23.56 9.48 -15.99
CA LEU A 552 23.80 9.36 -17.41
C LEU A 552 22.47 9.41 -18.18
N GLU A 553 22.55 9.80 -19.45
CA GLU A 553 21.41 9.72 -20.37
C GLU A 553 20.96 8.26 -20.56
N PRO A 554 19.65 8.01 -20.81
CA PRO A 554 19.12 6.67 -21.02
C PRO A 554 19.81 5.88 -22.16
N GLU A 555 20.31 6.58 -23.18
CA GLU A 555 20.99 6.00 -24.34
C GLU A 555 22.49 5.74 -24.12
N ALA A 556 23.04 6.07 -22.94
CA ALA A 556 24.46 5.84 -22.66
C ALA A 556 24.82 4.36 -22.83
N ASN A 557 25.95 4.05 -23.47
CA ASN A 557 26.41 2.68 -23.65
C ASN A 557 27.11 2.13 -22.38
N ASP A 558 27.33 0.83 -22.34
CA ASP A 558 27.87 0.17 -21.14
C ASP A 558 29.34 0.57 -20.86
N GLU A 559 30.10 0.98 -21.88
CA GLU A 559 31.45 1.54 -21.68
C GLU A 559 31.38 2.89 -20.93
N GLN A 560 30.43 3.75 -21.30
CA GLN A 560 30.17 5.02 -20.60
C GLN A 560 29.73 4.79 -19.16
N VAL A 561 28.88 3.78 -18.92
CA VAL A 561 28.45 3.37 -17.57
C VAL A 561 29.65 2.90 -16.75
N SER A 562 30.48 2.00 -17.28
CA SER A 562 31.69 1.51 -16.60
C SER A 562 32.67 2.64 -16.25
N VAL A 563 32.94 3.56 -17.20
CA VAL A 563 33.80 4.73 -16.94
C VAL A 563 33.21 5.64 -15.87
N ALA A 564 31.89 5.89 -15.90
CA ALA A 564 31.22 6.74 -14.91
C ALA A 564 31.22 6.09 -13.52
N ALA A 565 30.99 4.78 -13.42
CA ALA A 565 31.04 4.03 -12.17
C ALA A 565 32.46 4.03 -11.55
N GLN A 566 33.50 3.85 -12.36
CA GLN A 566 34.89 3.97 -11.89
C GLN A 566 35.21 5.37 -11.38
N ARG A 567 34.75 6.42 -12.08
CA ARG A 567 34.90 7.82 -11.65
C ARG A 567 34.15 8.08 -10.34
N ALA A 568 32.92 7.57 -10.19
CA ALA A 568 32.14 7.69 -8.97
C ALA A 568 32.86 7.02 -7.78
N ALA A 569 33.35 5.78 -7.94
CA ALA A 569 34.11 5.09 -6.90
C ALA A 569 35.38 5.86 -6.51
N HIS A 570 36.13 6.38 -7.49
CA HIS A 570 37.33 7.19 -7.22
C HIS A 570 37.00 8.51 -6.50
N ARG A 571 35.90 9.17 -6.88
CA ARG A 571 35.42 10.39 -6.23
C ARG A 571 35.13 10.15 -4.76
N TRP A 572 34.40 9.09 -4.43
CA TRP A 572 34.04 8.77 -3.03
C TRP A 572 35.24 8.29 -2.21
N ARG A 573 36.18 7.53 -2.78
CA ARG A 573 37.47 7.21 -2.13
C ARG A 573 38.25 8.48 -1.79
N THR A 574 38.31 9.43 -2.72
CA THR A 574 38.97 10.72 -2.51
C THR A 574 38.25 11.53 -1.42
N HIS A 575 36.92 11.46 -1.36
CA HIS A 575 36.14 12.16 -0.33
C HIS A 575 36.35 11.56 1.07
N ALA A 576 36.43 10.23 1.18
CA ALA A 576 36.61 9.50 2.44
C ALA A 576 37.92 9.89 3.17
N VAL A 577 38.99 10.13 2.41
CA VAL A 577 40.33 10.42 2.96
C VAL A 577 40.62 11.90 3.23
N ARG A 578 39.65 12.81 2.99
CA ARG A 578 39.89 14.25 3.25
C ARG A 578 40.03 14.49 4.75
N PRO A 579 40.96 15.36 5.20
CA PRO A 579 41.16 15.66 6.63
C PRO A 579 39.92 16.18 7.36
N ILE A 580 38.97 16.77 6.62
CA ILE A 580 37.73 17.35 7.16
C ILE A 580 36.57 16.34 7.22
N THR A 581 36.74 15.13 6.66
CA THR A 581 35.69 14.11 6.63
C THR A 581 35.63 13.40 7.98
N GLY A 582 34.51 13.51 8.68
CA GLY A 582 34.31 12.82 9.95
C GLY A 582 34.16 11.31 9.75
N GLY A 583 34.37 10.52 10.82
CA GLY A 583 34.30 9.05 10.75
C GLY A 583 32.96 8.50 10.22
N ARG A 584 31.84 9.19 10.48
CA ARG A 584 30.53 8.82 9.93
C ARG A 584 30.43 9.07 8.42
N ASP A 585 30.93 10.21 7.93
CA ASP A 585 30.97 10.49 6.49
C ASP A 585 31.92 9.53 5.75
N ALA A 586 33.02 9.12 6.38
CA ALA A 586 33.93 8.11 5.83
C ALA A 586 33.23 6.75 5.66
N SER A 587 32.51 6.28 6.68
CA SER A 587 31.73 5.04 6.60
C SER A 587 30.64 5.10 5.52
N VAL A 588 30.01 6.26 5.34
CA VAL A 588 29.03 6.48 4.26
C VAL A 588 29.72 6.41 2.89
N CYS A 589 30.91 7.02 2.74
CA CYS A 589 31.69 6.93 1.52
C CYS A 589 32.03 5.48 1.18
N ASP A 590 32.34 4.63 2.16
CA ASP A 590 32.62 3.20 1.92
C ASP A 590 31.41 2.46 1.33
N VAL A 591 30.19 2.77 1.79
CA VAL A 591 28.96 2.23 1.18
C VAL A 591 28.85 2.69 -0.27
N LEU A 592 29.04 3.99 -0.55
CA LEU A 592 28.95 4.56 -1.90
C LEU A 592 30.01 4.00 -2.85
N ILE A 593 31.22 3.71 -2.34
CA ILE A 593 32.29 3.06 -3.11
C ILE A 593 31.85 1.66 -3.51
N ARG A 594 31.34 0.86 -2.55
CA ARG A 594 30.85 -0.50 -2.83
C ARG A 594 29.67 -0.49 -3.80
N THR A 595 28.76 0.47 -3.69
CA THR A 595 27.66 0.68 -4.63
C THR A 595 28.19 0.91 -6.04
N ALA A 596 29.11 1.87 -6.22
CA ALA A 596 29.69 2.18 -7.53
C ALA A 596 30.48 0.98 -8.12
N GLU A 597 31.22 0.24 -7.29
CA GLU A 597 31.94 -0.97 -7.72
C GLU A 597 30.98 -2.14 -8.05
N GLY A 598 29.85 -2.23 -7.36
CA GLY A 598 28.80 -3.20 -7.63
C GLY A 598 28.19 -3.03 -9.02
N LEU A 599 28.02 -1.78 -9.48
CA LEU A 599 27.54 -1.48 -10.83
C LEU A 599 28.48 -2.04 -11.93
N LEU A 600 29.79 -2.06 -11.69
CA LEU A 600 30.79 -2.65 -12.61
C LEU A 600 30.71 -4.18 -12.68
N SER A 601 30.24 -4.82 -11.60
CA SER A 601 30.21 -6.29 -11.49
C SER A 601 28.91 -6.86 -12.06
N GLY A 602 27.80 -6.12 -11.96
CA GLY A 602 26.52 -6.48 -12.58
C GLY A 602 26.56 -6.53 -14.11
N GLU A 603 27.46 -5.76 -14.74
CA GLU A 603 27.67 -5.78 -16.19
C GLU A 603 28.51 -6.96 -16.69
N ARG A 604 29.35 -7.57 -15.84
CA ARG A 604 30.13 -8.75 -16.24
C ARG A 604 29.34 -10.06 -16.19
N ALA A 605 28.15 -10.04 -15.60
CA ALA A 605 27.27 -11.19 -15.43
C ALA A 605 26.07 -11.19 -16.41
N ARG A 606 25.92 -10.13 -17.20
CA ARG A 606 25.04 -10.06 -18.38
C ARG A 606 25.89 -10.23 -19.63
#